data_AF-A0A8B3LH97-F1
#
_entry.id   AF-A0A8B3LH97-F1
#
_cell.length_a   1.000
_cell.length_b   1.000
_cell.length_c   1.000
_cell.angle_alpha   90.00
_cell.angle_beta   90.00
_cell.angle_gamma   90.00
#
_symmetry.space_group_name_H-M   'P 1'
#
loop_
_entity.id
_entity.type
_entity.pdbx_description
1 polymer ?
#
loop_
_entity_poly.entity_id
_entity_poly.type
_entity_poly.pdbx_seq_one_letter_code
_entity_poly.pdbx_strand_id
1 'polypeptide(L)' 'VEGAGTAVISDNIIDGALNGAVVGQRWAEPATGDLASSNDTGYAHLTVERNHVS' A
#
# COMPACT_ATOMS: atom_id res chain seq x y z
N VAL A 1 2.98 2.57 13.67
CA VAL A 1 3.97 2.84 14.74
C VAL A 1 3.65 4.20 15.34
N GLU A 2 4.06 4.44 16.59
CA GLU A 2 3.92 5.77 17.19
C GLU A 2 4.68 6.81 16.33
N GLY A 3 4.05 7.94 16.03
CA GLY A 3 4.62 8.97 15.15
C GLY A 3 4.43 8.76 13.64
N ALA A 4 3.83 7.64 13.19
CA ALA A 4 3.47 7.51 11.78
C ALA A 4 2.32 8.46 11.40
N GLY A 5 2.51 9.21 10.31
CA GLY A 5 1.49 10.11 9.78
C GLY A 5 0.40 9.39 9.00
N THR A 6 -0.72 10.07 8.80
CA THR A 6 -1.83 9.57 7.98
C THR A 6 -1.48 9.68 6.49
N ALA A 7 -1.82 8.65 5.72
CA ALA A 7 -1.64 8.63 4.28
C ALA A 7 -2.86 8.01 3.59
N VAL A 8 -3.18 8.54 2.41
CA VAL A 8 -4.20 7.99 1.51
C VAL A 8 -3.55 7.77 0.14
N ILE A 9 -3.66 6.55 -0.37
CA ILE A 9 -3.22 6.18 -1.71
C ILE A 9 -4.47 5.68 -2.45
N SER A 10 -5.09 6.56 -3.23
CA SER A 10 -6.32 6.23 -3.94
C SER A 10 -6.36 6.73 -5.36
N ASP A 11 -7.18 6.07 -6.17
CA ASP A 11 -7.54 6.49 -7.53
C ASP A 11 -6.34 6.55 -8.49
N ASN A 12 -5.36 5.66 -8.28
CA ASN A 12 -4.19 5.51 -9.15
C ASN A 12 -4.37 4.36 -10.16
N ILE A 13 -3.61 4.41 -11.25
CA ILE A 13 -3.36 3.27 -12.15
C ILE A 13 -1.90 2.85 -11.94
N ILE A 14 -1.69 1.59 -11.56
CA ILE A 14 -0.35 1.03 -11.32
C ILE A 14 -0.21 -0.20 -12.21
N ASP A 15 0.58 -0.07 -13.27
CA ASP A 15 0.74 -1.11 -14.31
C ASP A 15 2.15 -1.69 -14.31
N GLY A 16 2.26 -3.00 -14.48
CA GLY A 16 3.54 -3.71 -14.63
C GLY A 16 4.34 -3.86 -13.34
N ALA A 17 3.73 -3.65 -12.18
CA ALA A 17 4.37 -3.82 -10.88
C ALA A 17 4.57 -5.31 -10.55
N LEU A 18 5.80 -5.81 -10.75
CA LEU A 18 6.12 -7.23 -10.59
C LEU A 18 6.11 -7.74 -9.15
N ASN A 19 6.26 -6.83 -8.17
CA ASN A 19 6.44 -7.18 -6.75
C ASN A 19 5.32 -6.62 -5.85
N GLY A 20 4.18 -6.25 -6.44
CA GLY A 20 3.06 -5.61 -5.76
C GLY A 20 3.01 -4.09 -6.01
N ALA A 21 1.80 -3.56 -6.08
CA ALA A 21 1.53 -2.16 -6.38
C ALA A 21 1.81 -1.23 -5.19
N VAL A 22 1.43 -1.63 -3.97
CA VAL A 22 1.69 -0.85 -2.74
C VAL A 22 2.29 -1.78 -1.70
N VAL A 23 3.58 -1.62 -1.41
CA VAL A 23 4.30 -2.48 -0.45
C VAL A 23 4.92 -1.63 0.65
N GLY A 24 4.59 -1.95 1.90
CA GLY A 24 5.25 -1.38 3.07
C GLY A 24 6.68 -1.90 3.18
N GLN A 25 7.64 -0.99 3.34
CA GLN A 25 9.07 -1.33 3.42
C GLN A 25 9.60 -1.13 4.85
N ARG A 26 10.45 -2.04 5.30
CA ARG A 26 11.37 -1.83 6.41
C ARG A 26 12.74 -1.55 5.80
N TRP A 27 13.01 -0.27 5.56
CA TRP A 27 14.18 0.18 4.79
C TRP A 27 14.16 -0.38 3.36
N ALA A 28 15.05 -1.33 3.04
CA ALA A 28 15.16 -1.96 1.73
C ALA A 28 14.47 -3.33 1.67
N GLU A 29 13.86 -3.77 2.77
CA GLU A 29 13.21 -5.07 2.88
C GLU A 29 11.68 -4.93 2.86
N PRO A 30 10.95 -5.68 1.99
CA PRO A 30 9.49 -5.66 2.00
C PRO A 30 8.97 -6.26 3.30
N ALA A 31 8.09 -5.53 3.99
CA ALA A 31 7.51 -5.90 5.27
C ALA A 31 6.03 -6.29 5.18
N THR A 32 5.39 -6.10 4.02
CA THR A 32 4.00 -6.45 3.74
C THR A 32 3.89 -7.20 2.42
N GLY A 33 2.74 -7.84 2.19
CA GLY A 33 2.30 -8.14 0.82
C GLY A 33 1.82 -6.87 0.10
N ASP A 34 1.17 -7.05 -1.05
CA ASP A 34 0.57 -5.92 -1.78
C ASP A 34 -0.69 -5.41 -1.06
N LEU A 35 -0.59 -4.21 -0.49
CA LEU A 35 -1.67 -3.53 0.21
C LEU A 35 -2.77 -3.02 -0.73
N ALA A 36 -2.54 -2.98 -2.04
CA ALA A 36 -3.59 -2.66 -3.02
C ALA A 36 -4.53 -3.84 -3.29
N SER A 37 -4.19 -5.05 -2.82
CA SER A 37 -5.03 -6.26 -3.01
C SER A 37 -6.23 -6.34 -2.07
N SER A 38 -6.28 -5.50 -1.03
CA SER A 38 -7.32 -5.48 0.01
C SER A 38 -7.67 -4.03 0.38
N ASN A 39 -8.96 -3.77 0.64
CA ASN A 39 -9.39 -2.47 1.17
C ASN A 39 -9.08 -2.31 2.67
N ASP A 40 -8.81 -3.42 3.36
CA ASP A 40 -8.32 -3.40 4.74
C ASP A 40 -6.82 -3.65 4.75
N THR A 41 -6.06 -2.60 5.03
CA THR A 41 -4.60 -2.63 5.12
C THR A 41 -4.11 -3.12 6.48
N GLY A 42 -4.99 -3.22 7.49
CA GLY A 42 -4.61 -3.47 8.88
C GLY A 42 -3.89 -2.29 9.57
N TYR A 43 -3.74 -1.15 8.88
CA TYR A 43 -3.07 0.04 9.40
C TYR A 43 -4.06 1.19 9.56
N ALA A 44 -4.40 1.51 10.81
CA ALA A 44 -5.46 2.48 11.16
C ALA A 44 -5.28 3.90 10.56
N HIS A 45 -4.06 4.27 10.13
CA HIS A 45 -3.74 5.58 9.56
C HIS A 45 -3.41 5.52 8.06
N LEU A 46 -3.64 4.38 7.41
CA LEU A 46 -3.37 4.20 5.98
C LEU A 46 -4.62 3.69 5.26
N THR A 47 -5.09 4.48 4.31
CA THR A 47 -6.14 4.08 3.38
C THR A 47 -5.51 3.77 2.02
N VAL A 48 -5.74 2.56 1.52
CA VAL A 48 -5.37 2.14 0.16
C VAL A 48 -6.63 1.62 -0.50
N GLU A 49 -7.16 2.36 -1.47
CA GLU A 49 -8.46 2.05 -2.06
C GLU A 49 -8.56 2.55 -3.49
N ARG A 50 -9.43 1.91 -4.29
CA ARG A 50 -9.73 2.32 -5.69
C ARG A 50 -8.49 2.48 -6.58
N ASN A 51 -7.40 1.76 -6.29
CA ASN A 51 -6.26 1.67 -7.19
C ASN A 51 -6.54 0.58 -8.23
N HIS A 52 -6.33 0.89 -9.51
CA HIS A 52 -6.40 -0.08 -10.60
C HIS A 52 -5.01 -0.65 -10.83
N VAL A 53 -4.85 -1.96 -10.56
CA VAL A 53 -3.58 -2.67 -10.69
C VAL A 53 -3.65 -3.64 -11.87
N SER A 54 -2.68 -3.57 -12.79
CA SER A 54 -2.58 -4.43 -13.98
C SER A 54 -1.18 -4.94 -14.28
#